data_AF-A0A9Q0RA67-F1
#
_entry.id   AF-A0A9Q0RA67-F1
#
_cell.length_a   1.000
_cell.length_b   1.000
_cell.length_c   1.000
_cell.angle_alpha   90.00
_cell.angle_beta   90.00
_cell.angle_gamma   90.00
#
_symmetry.space_group_name_H-M   'P 1'
#
loop_
_entity.id
_entity.type
_entity.pdbx_description
1 polymer ?
#
loop_
_entity_poly.entity_id
_entity_poly.type
_entity_poly.pdbx_seq_one_letter_code
_entity_poly.pdbx_strand_id
1 'polypeptide(L)'
;MEFIYEFTQTNSFLEIEFPVPKGTTNKQISFEIGEGWIRVGLKGKDPVICGQLVASVIPKESSFSVVDQSKVVVKIHKLGEAIWPLIIRSDYNGEMDANSEYMLSMFYEKQGNIPRAYESLQKSVKKKHYAGIMKMAALYTYQSVFPIPVDHKKALELWIESAKQNNPDSQYMVGNFYQFGDSCEKNYAKAIEFYQKSHENGNQYSGINAGALYYEGGYGIKKNLPLAIKFWQESSDRFKQPEAMKNLSIVYYLGEGIEKDIHKAKEYLSQALSIDPNLELSPVLETLKKIKEPEEETEKPKEIQKIQEIKETEKPKEIQEIKEIKETQKPKETKETQKSKEIKEIKRN
;
A
#
# COMPACT_ATOMS: atom_id res chain seq x y z
N MET A 1 7.27 26.96 21.81
CA MET A 1 8.10 26.95 20.59
C MET A 1 8.03 25.55 20.05
N GLU A 2 7.53 25.36 18.82
CA GLU A 2 7.75 24.09 18.13
C GLU A 2 9.24 23.97 17.87
N PHE A 3 9.89 23.07 18.60
CA PHE A 3 11.28 22.73 18.35
C PHE A 3 11.28 21.84 17.11
N ILE A 4 11.59 22.44 15.96
CA ILE A 4 11.77 21.71 14.71
C ILE A 4 13.15 21.05 14.78
N TYR A 5 13.16 19.73 14.94
CA TYR A 5 14.37 18.92 14.90
C TYR A 5 14.63 18.51 13.45
N GLU A 6 15.83 18.77 12.96
CA GLU A 6 16.25 18.35 11.62
C GLU A 6 17.06 17.05 11.70
N PHE A 7 16.81 16.16 10.74
CA PHE A 7 17.52 14.89 10.60
C PHE A 7 18.18 14.85 9.24
N THR A 8 19.48 14.62 9.25
CA THR A 8 20.21 14.27 8.03
C THR A 8 20.68 12.84 8.16
N GLN A 9 20.09 11.97 7.35
CA GLN A 9 20.49 10.57 7.28
C GLN A 9 21.38 10.36 6.06
N THR A 10 22.58 9.84 6.30
CA THR A 10 23.48 9.38 5.24
C THR A 10 23.61 7.86 5.27
N ASN A 11 24.36 7.30 4.32
CA ASN A 11 24.65 5.86 4.31
C ASN A 11 25.49 5.40 5.51
N SER A 12 26.16 6.32 6.22
CA SER A 12 27.16 6.01 7.24
C SER A 12 26.83 6.57 8.63
N PHE A 13 25.95 7.56 8.76
CA PHE A 13 25.54 8.12 10.05
C PHE A 13 24.16 8.76 10.01
N LEU A 14 23.53 8.85 11.19
CA LEU A 14 22.41 9.73 11.49
C LEU A 14 22.93 10.98 12.18
N GLU A 15 22.57 12.14 11.66
CA GLU A 15 22.80 13.42 12.30
C GLU A 15 21.49 13.95 12.88
N ILE A 16 21.54 14.34 14.15
CA ILE A 16 20.38 14.84 14.89
C ILE A 16 20.72 16.23 15.42
N GLU A 17 19.93 17.22 15.03
CA GLU A 17 20.04 18.58 15.55
C GLU A 17 19.10 18.80 16.73
N PHE A 18 19.67 19.17 17.88
CA PHE A 18 18.98 19.54 19.10
C PHE A 18 19.02 21.05 19.30
N PRO A 19 17.88 21.75 19.30
CA PRO A 19 17.85 23.19 19.56
C PRO A 19 18.16 23.47 21.02
N VAL A 20 18.92 24.54 21.27
CA VAL A 20 19.39 24.97 22.59
C VAL A 20 18.89 26.39 22.92
N PRO A 21 18.53 26.72 24.18
CA PRO A 21 18.09 28.06 24.54
C PRO A 21 19.19 29.08 24.24
N LYS A 22 18.79 30.25 23.72
CA LYS A 22 19.72 31.35 23.45
C LYS A 22 20.57 31.69 24.67
N GLY A 23 21.87 31.87 24.46
CA GLY A 23 22.82 32.22 25.53
C GLY A 23 23.37 31.02 26.30
N THR A 24 23.02 29.79 25.92
CA THR A 24 23.63 28.59 26.49
C THR A 24 25.07 28.44 25.99
N THR A 25 25.98 28.25 26.93
CA THR A 25 27.40 28.00 26.64
C THR A 25 27.70 26.50 26.59
N ASN A 26 28.75 26.10 25.87
CA ASN A 26 29.19 24.70 25.79
C ASN A 26 29.42 24.06 27.17
N LYS A 27 29.81 24.86 28.17
CA LYS A 27 30.03 24.37 29.54
C LYS A 27 28.74 23.96 30.26
N GLN A 28 27.61 24.51 29.84
CA GLN A 28 26.28 24.24 30.39
C GLN A 28 25.59 23.05 29.74
N ILE A 29 26.11 22.50 28.64
CA ILE A 29 25.57 21.29 28.02
C ILE A 29 26.14 20.06 28.74
N SER A 30 25.29 19.09 29.04
CA SER A 30 25.67 17.77 29.56
C SER A 30 25.49 16.71 28.49
N PHE A 31 26.39 15.73 28.52
CA PHE A 31 26.39 14.61 27.60
C PHE A 31 26.79 13.35 28.37
N GLU A 32 25.95 12.32 28.28
CA GLU A 32 26.16 11.04 28.93
C GLU A 32 25.96 9.92 27.90
N ILE A 33 26.93 9.01 27.82
CA ILE A 33 26.81 7.75 27.09
C ILE A 33 26.76 6.64 28.13
N GLY A 34 25.67 5.88 28.13
CA GLY A 34 25.59 4.62 28.85
C GLY A 34 25.47 3.44 27.90
N GLU A 35 25.36 2.23 28.47
CA GLU A 35 25.15 1.02 27.68
C GLU A 35 23.82 1.10 26.93
N GLY A 36 23.93 1.31 25.62
CA GLY A 36 22.78 1.37 24.72
C GLY A 36 21.97 2.67 24.80
N TRP A 37 22.50 3.74 25.41
CA TRP A 37 21.85 5.04 25.34
C TRP A 37 22.78 6.25 25.29
N ILE A 38 22.33 7.29 24.56
CA ILE A 38 22.95 8.62 24.54
C ILE A 38 21.95 9.58 25.15
N ARG A 39 22.41 10.44 26.06
CA ARG A 39 21.64 11.53 26.64
C ARG A 39 22.36 12.85 26.42
N VAL A 40 21.60 13.83 25.93
CA VAL A 40 22.02 15.24 25.82
C VAL A 40 21.09 16.10 26.68
N GLY A 41 21.65 17.05 27.45
CA GLY A 41 20.88 17.92 28.34
C GLY A 41 21.60 19.20 28.75
N LEU A 42 21.07 19.90 29.76
CA LEU A 42 21.70 21.08 30.39
C LEU A 42 22.10 20.78 31.84
N LYS A 43 23.33 21.12 32.23
CA LYS A 43 23.84 20.98 33.59
C LYS A 43 23.04 21.83 34.59
N GLY A 44 22.72 21.26 35.75
CA GLY A 44 22.06 21.96 36.85
C GLY A 44 20.55 22.09 36.74
N LYS A 45 19.96 21.68 35.61
CA LYS A 45 18.60 21.19 35.56
C LYS A 45 18.67 19.68 35.81
N ASP A 46 17.61 19.06 36.35
CA ASP A 46 17.45 17.60 36.21
C ASP A 46 17.75 17.24 34.76
N PRO A 47 18.31 16.05 34.44
CA PRO A 47 18.65 15.67 33.07
C PRO A 47 17.38 15.54 32.25
N VAL A 48 16.90 16.70 31.85
CA VAL A 48 15.76 16.91 31.04
C VAL A 48 16.21 16.50 29.65
N ILE A 49 15.53 15.49 29.15
CA ILE A 49 15.92 14.67 28.01
C ILE A 49 15.85 15.53 26.75
N CYS A 50 16.93 16.20 26.32
CA CYS A 50 16.91 16.81 24.98
C CYS A 50 16.91 15.74 23.88
N GLY A 51 17.29 14.51 24.23
CA GLY A 51 17.12 13.31 23.42
C GLY A 51 17.71 12.12 24.17
N GLN A 52 16.95 11.06 24.34
CA GLN A 52 17.44 9.75 24.74
C GLN A 52 17.43 8.88 23.49
N LEU A 53 18.63 8.55 23.03
CA LEU A 53 18.80 7.50 22.06
C LEU A 53 18.78 6.16 22.80
N VAL A 54 17.98 5.19 22.39
CA VAL A 54 18.06 3.81 22.88
C VAL A 54 18.44 2.90 21.71
N ALA A 55 19.71 2.50 21.69
CA ALA A 55 20.25 1.55 20.72
C ALA A 55 20.71 0.30 21.47
N SER A 56 20.76 -0.86 20.81
CA SER A 56 21.43 -2.02 21.42
C SER A 56 22.94 -1.76 21.58
N VAL A 57 23.54 -1.00 20.67
CA VAL A 57 24.96 -0.63 20.68
C VAL A 57 25.13 0.76 20.07
N ILE A 58 25.91 1.63 20.72
CA ILE A 58 26.35 2.92 20.18
C ILE A 58 27.80 2.75 19.70
N PRO A 59 28.11 2.96 18.41
CA PRO A 59 29.48 2.86 17.93
C PRO A 59 30.38 3.89 18.60
N LYS A 60 31.62 3.50 18.90
CA LYS A 60 32.61 4.37 19.58
C LYS A 60 32.94 5.63 18.78
N GLU A 61 32.75 5.58 17.47
CA GLU A 61 32.97 6.68 16.53
C GLU A 61 31.84 7.72 16.55
N SER A 62 30.75 7.44 17.27
CA SER A 62 29.67 8.41 17.47
C SER A 62 30.20 9.63 18.21
N SER A 63 29.84 10.81 17.74
CA SER A 63 30.36 12.08 18.23
C SER A 63 29.25 13.09 18.42
N PHE A 64 29.56 14.16 19.13
CA PHE A 64 28.67 15.32 19.21
C PHE A 64 29.51 16.59 19.07
N SER A 65 28.88 17.62 18.53
CA SER A 65 29.46 18.94 18.41
C SER A 65 28.42 20.00 18.73
N VAL A 66 28.85 21.09 19.37
CA VAL A 66 28.03 22.30 19.45
C VAL A 66 28.32 23.09 18.19
N VAL A 67 27.34 23.22 17.30
CA VAL A 67 27.53 23.91 16.02
C VAL A 67 27.46 25.42 16.21
N ASP A 68 26.54 25.90 17.05
CA ASP A 68 26.48 27.28 17.52
C ASP A 68 25.77 27.38 18.89
N GLN A 69 25.66 28.58 19.47
CA GLN A 69 25.01 28.81 20.77
C GLN A 69 23.49 28.54 20.78
N SER A 70 22.92 28.05 19.68
CA SER A 70 21.51 27.72 19.51
C SER A 70 21.25 26.27 19.11
N LYS A 71 22.29 25.46 18.80
CA LYS A 71 22.14 24.08 18.34
C LYS A 71 23.27 23.15 18.79
N VAL A 72 22.90 21.95 19.22
CA VAL A 72 23.80 20.79 19.43
C VAL A 72 23.53 19.76 18.37
N VAL A 73 24.58 19.26 17.72
CA VAL A 73 24.48 18.20 16.73
C VAL A 73 25.07 16.92 17.30
N VAL A 74 24.30 15.84 17.25
CA VAL A 74 24.77 14.50 17.60
C VAL A 74 24.84 13.67 16.33
N LYS A 75 26.02 13.09 16.11
CA LYS A 75 26.33 12.25 14.96
C LYS A 75 26.49 10.81 15.42
N ILE A 76 25.54 9.97 15.04
CA ILE A 76 25.50 8.56 15.40
C ILE A 76 25.87 7.74 14.18
N HIS A 77 27.02 7.07 14.23
CA HIS A 77 27.46 6.24 13.12
C HIS A 77 26.61 4.96 13.03
N LYS A 78 26.43 4.45 11.80
CA LYS A 78 25.66 3.22 11.57
C LYS A 78 26.42 2.01 12.12
N LEU A 79 25.70 1.08 12.77
CA LEU A 79 26.24 -0.20 13.23
C LEU A 79 25.81 -1.30 12.25
N GLY A 80 26.69 -1.69 11.31
CA GLY A 80 26.33 -2.67 10.26
C GLY A 80 25.14 -2.23 9.40
N GLU A 81 24.38 -3.16 8.82
CA GLU A 81 23.28 -2.80 7.91
C GLU A 81 21.94 -2.48 8.57
N ALA A 82 21.68 -2.90 9.82
CA ALA A 82 20.30 -2.96 10.31
C ALA A 82 20.13 -2.45 11.75
N ILE A 83 19.08 -1.62 11.92
CA ILE A 83 18.51 -1.03 13.14
C ILE A 83 18.99 0.39 13.43
N TRP A 84 18.17 1.35 12.99
CA TRP A 84 18.26 2.73 13.48
C TRP A 84 17.91 2.78 14.97
N PRO A 85 18.64 3.58 15.74
CA PRO A 85 18.43 3.68 17.16
C PRO A 85 17.09 4.35 17.49
N LEU A 86 16.44 3.92 18.58
CA LEU A 86 15.21 4.54 19.07
C LEU A 86 15.52 5.96 19.53
N ILE A 87 14.78 6.96 19.08
CA ILE A 87 14.98 8.34 19.51
C ILE A 87 13.76 8.77 20.32
N ILE A 88 13.96 9.00 21.61
CA ILE A 88 12.97 9.61 22.51
C ILE A 88 13.42 11.05 22.73
N ARG A 89 12.53 12.03 22.55
CA ARG A 89 12.83 13.46 22.63
C ARG A 89 11.94 14.11 23.67
N SER A 90 12.49 15.04 24.44
CA SER A 90 11.71 15.92 25.31
C SER A 90 12.19 17.37 25.23
N ASP A 91 11.32 18.29 25.63
CA ASP A 91 11.67 19.69 25.83
C ASP A 91 12.54 19.88 27.07
N TYR A 92 12.92 21.12 27.40
CA TYR A 92 13.72 21.47 28.58
C TYR A 92 13.00 21.37 29.94
N ASN A 93 11.77 20.88 29.97
CA ASN A 93 11.03 20.52 31.18
C ASN A 93 10.76 19.01 31.32
N GLY A 94 11.21 18.19 30.37
CA GLY A 94 11.03 16.74 30.39
C GLY A 94 9.76 16.27 29.68
N GLU A 95 9.06 17.18 28.99
CA GLU A 95 7.85 16.87 28.25
C GLU A 95 8.21 16.33 26.86
N MET A 96 7.83 15.08 26.59
CA MET A 96 8.12 14.40 25.32
C MET A 96 7.09 14.71 24.23
N ASP A 97 7.47 14.67 22.96
CA ASP A 97 6.47 14.72 21.88
C ASP A 97 5.61 13.43 21.82
N ALA A 98 4.51 13.49 21.07
CA ALA A 98 3.53 12.40 21.02
C ALA A 98 4.11 11.06 20.52
N ASN A 99 5.05 11.10 19.57
CA ASN A 99 5.73 9.93 19.05
C ASN A 99 6.77 9.40 20.04
N SER A 100 7.53 10.28 20.68
CA SER A 100 8.49 9.91 21.73
C SER A 100 7.82 9.18 22.90
N GLU A 101 6.65 9.64 23.35
CA GLU A 101 5.84 8.95 24.37
C GLU A 101 5.39 7.55 23.91
N TYR A 102 5.00 7.40 22.64
CA TYR A 102 4.63 6.11 22.06
C TYR A 102 5.82 5.15 21.99
N MET A 103 6.95 5.64 21.51
CA MET A 103 8.19 4.87 21.40
C MET A 103 8.69 4.41 22.78
N LEU A 104 8.60 5.28 23.79
CA LEU A 104 8.91 4.93 25.17
C LEU A 104 7.96 3.86 25.73
N SER A 105 6.68 3.93 25.38
CA SER A 105 5.70 2.88 25.73
C SER A 105 6.13 1.50 25.20
N MET A 106 6.44 1.43 23.90
CA MET A 106 6.90 0.20 23.24
C MET A 106 8.19 -0.34 23.87
N PHE A 107 9.11 0.55 24.25
CA PHE A 107 10.35 0.18 24.91
C PHE A 107 10.10 -0.46 26.28
N TYR A 108 9.29 0.17 27.15
CA TYR A 108 8.98 -0.40 28.46
C TYR A 108 8.21 -1.71 28.38
N GLU A 109 7.32 -1.86 27.39
CA GLU A 109 6.61 -3.11 27.16
C GLU A 109 7.57 -4.25 26.80
N LYS A 110 8.54 -3.99 25.92
CA LYS A 110 9.59 -4.96 25.58
C LYS A 110 10.44 -5.38 26.78
N GLN A 111 10.62 -4.48 27.75
CA GLN A 111 11.30 -4.79 29.02
C GLN A 111 10.41 -5.51 30.05
N GLY A 112 9.13 -5.73 29.75
CA GLY A 112 8.16 -6.27 30.70
C GLY A 112 7.69 -5.27 31.76
N ASN A 113 8.06 -3.99 31.65
CA ASN A 113 7.61 -2.93 32.56
C ASN A 113 6.26 -2.37 32.11
N ILE A 114 5.22 -3.19 32.26
CA ILE A 114 3.85 -2.86 31.82
C ILE A 114 3.31 -1.55 32.43
N PRO A 115 3.51 -1.23 33.73
CA PRO A 115 3.01 0.02 34.29
C PRO A 115 3.58 1.27 33.61
N ARG A 116 4.90 1.33 33.39
CA ARG A 116 5.53 2.47 32.72
C ARG A 116 5.20 2.53 31.22
N ALA A 117 5.06 1.35 30.59
CA ALA A 117 4.60 1.26 29.22
C ALA A 117 3.21 1.89 29.06
N TYR A 118 2.31 1.58 29.99
CA TYR A 118 0.95 2.10 29.97
C TYR A 118 0.89 3.61 30.22
N GLU A 119 1.64 4.12 31.19
CA GLU A 119 1.71 5.56 31.49
C GLU A 119 2.17 6.36 30.26
N SER A 120 3.23 5.89 29.59
CA SER A 120 3.76 6.54 28.39
C SER A 120 2.76 6.45 27.22
N LEU A 121 2.05 5.33 27.08
CA LEU A 121 0.99 5.19 26.08
C LEU A 121 -0.14 6.20 26.31
N GLN A 122 -0.58 6.38 27.56
CA GLN A 122 -1.62 7.36 27.90
C GLN A 122 -1.19 8.78 27.54
N LYS A 123 0.07 9.16 27.80
CA LYS A 123 0.62 10.46 27.41
C LYS A 123 0.61 10.64 25.89
N SER A 124 1.01 9.61 25.14
CA SER A 124 0.98 9.61 23.68
C SER A 124 -0.44 9.77 23.11
N VAL A 125 -1.41 9.03 23.66
CA VAL A 125 -2.84 9.10 23.29
C VAL A 125 -3.41 10.48 23.61
N LYS A 126 -3.11 11.04 24.78
CA LYS A 126 -3.53 12.40 25.17
C LYS A 126 -3.02 13.46 24.17
N LYS A 127 -1.86 13.22 23.56
CA LYS A 127 -1.25 14.04 22.50
C LYS A 127 -1.71 13.67 21.09
N LYS A 128 -2.73 12.81 20.97
CA LYS A 128 -3.39 12.38 19.73
C LYS A 128 -2.47 11.67 18.72
N HIS A 129 -1.42 11.01 19.20
CA HIS A 129 -0.56 10.20 18.33
C HIS A 129 -1.34 9.02 17.74
N TYR A 130 -1.41 8.92 16.40
CA TYR A 130 -2.21 7.88 15.72
C TYR A 130 -1.85 6.47 16.20
N ALA A 131 -0.56 6.09 16.23
CA ALA A 131 -0.16 4.75 16.63
C ALA A 131 -0.41 4.48 18.12
N GLY A 132 -0.34 5.52 18.96
CA GLY A 132 -0.69 5.43 20.37
C GLY A 132 -2.17 5.16 20.56
N ILE A 133 -3.03 5.89 19.84
CA ILE A 133 -4.47 5.69 19.82
C ILE A 133 -4.81 4.29 19.31
N MET A 134 -4.24 3.84 18.19
CA MET A 134 -4.45 2.50 17.64
C MET A 134 -4.07 1.40 18.62
N LYS A 135 -2.89 1.51 19.24
CA LYS A 135 -2.44 0.54 20.23
C LYS A 135 -3.39 0.51 21.43
N MET A 136 -3.78 1.67 21.96
CA MET A 136 -4.75 1.75 23.05
C MET A 136 -6.11 1.15 22.65
N ALA A 137 -6.58 1.41 21.42
CA ALA A 137 -7.81 0.84 20.89
C ALA A 137 -7.73 -0.69 20.82
N ALA A 138 -6.62 -1.25 20.34
CA ALA A 138 -6.38 -2.69 20.32
C ALA A 138 -6.35 -3.30 21.72
N LEU A 139 -5.76 -2.63 22.71
CA LEU A 139 -5.78 -3.08 24.11
C LEU A 139 -7.18 -3.12 24.72
N TYR A 140 -8.08 -2.23 24.30
CA TYR A 140 -9.49 -2.28 24.68
C TYR A 140 -10.31 -3.29 23.86
N THR A 141 -9.86 -3.64 22.65
CA THR A 141 -10.52 -4.60 21.76
C THR A 141 -10.23 -6.04 22.18
N TYR A 142 -8.98 -6.33 22.56
CA TYR A 142 -8.51 -7.69 22.81
C TYR A 142 -7.97 -7.84 24.22
N GLN A 143 -8.11 -9.04 24.80
CA GLN A 143 -7.45 -9.35 26.06
C GLN A 143 -5.93 -9.24 25.89
N SER A 144 -5.27 -8.51 26.79
CA SER A 144 -3.84 -8.23 26.71
C SER A 144 -3.15 -8.42 28.06
N VAL A 145 -1.82 -8.32 28.06
CA VAL A 145 -1.00 -8.33 29.29
C VAL A 145 -1.14 -7.06 30.11
N PHE A 146 -1.74 -6.01 29.55
CA PHE A 146 -2.03 -4.78 30.27
C PHE A 146 -3.22 -5.03 31.21
N PRO A 147 -3.24 -4.42 32.42
CA PRO A 147 -4.33 -4.56 33.38
C PRO A 147 -5.55 -3.72 32.98
N ILE A 148 -6.00 -3.89 31.74
CA ILE A 148 -7.09 -3.15 31.11
C ILE A 148 -8.18 -4.16 30.77
N PRO A 149 -9.39 -4.03 31.32
CA PRO A 149 -10.50 -4.87 30.90
C PRO A 149 -10.88 -4.55 29.46
N VAL A 150 -11.30 -5.56 28.72
CA VAL A 150 -11.88 -5.41 27.39
C VAL A 150 -13.09 -4.47 27.48
N ASP A 151 -13.09 -3.45 26.62
CA ASP A 151 -14.16 -2.44 26.53
C ASP A 151 -14.30 -2.05 25.05
N HIS A 152 -15.14 -2.80 24.34
CA HIS A 152 -15.38 -2.61 22.92
C HIS A 152 -15.98 -1.24 22.58
N LYS A 153 -16.71 -0.59 23.51
CA LYS A 153 -17.23 0.76 23.30
C LYS A 153 -16.09 1.77 23.28
N LYS A 154 -15.21 1.71 24.27
CA LYS A 154 -14.02 2.57 24.34
C LYS A 154 -13.04 2.28 23.20
N ALA A 155 -12.91 1.02 22.81
CA ALA A 155 -12.15 0.63 21.62
C ALA A 155 -12.69 1.32 20.36
N LEU A 156 -14.00 1.24 20.11
CA LEU A 156 -14.64 1.88 18.96
C LEU A 156 -14.42 3.40 18.95
N GLU A 157 -14.54 4.07 20.09
CA GLU A 157 -14.28 5.51 20.21
C GLU A 157 -12.84 5.87 19.77
N LEU A 158 -11.84 5.11 20.23
CA LEU A 158 -10.44 5.30 19.87
C LEU A 158 -10.16 4.93 18.40
N TRP A 159 -10.75 3.84 17.90
CA TRP A 159 -10.65 3.47 16.49
C TRP A 159 -11.22 4.55 15.57
N ILE A 160 -12.36 5.15 15.94
CA ILE A 160 -12.93 6.30 15.22
C ILE A 160 -12.01 7.51 15.29
N GLU A 161 -11.40 7.79 16.45
CA GLU A 161 -10.45 8.90 16.58
C GLU A 161 -9.23 8.72 15.68
N SER A 162 -8.65 7.52 15.62
CA SER A 162 -7.53 7.22 14.73
C SER A 162 -7.94 7.20 13.25
N ALA A 163 -9.12 6.68 12.92
CA ALA A 163 -9.65 6.64 11.56
C ALA A 163 -9.84 8.05 10.94
N LYS A 164 -10.14 9.07 11.78
CA LYS A 164 -10.20 10.48 11.36
C LYS A 164 -8.84 11.04 10.92
N GLN A 165 -7.74 10.39 11.28
CA GLN A 165 -6.38 10.74 10.83
C GLN A 165 -6.00 10.03 9.52
N ASN A 166 -6.98 9.50 8.78
CA ASN A 166 -6.78 8.74 7.53
C ASN A 166 -5.92 7.48 7.69
N ASN A 167 -5.84 6.92 8.90
CA ASN A 167 -5.14 5.65 9.09
C ASN A 167 -5.99 4.49 8.50
N PRO A 168 -5.47 3.75 7.50
CA PRO A 168 -6.22 2.73 6.79
C PRO A 168 -6.66 1.59 7.73
N ASP A 169 -5.78 1.08 8.58
CA ASP A 169 -6.12 -0.03 9.49
C ASP A 169 -7.19 0.36 10.52
N SER A 170 -7.17 1.61 10.98
CA SER A 170 -8.19 2.12 11.89
C SER A 170 -9.54 2.23 11.19
N GLN A 171 -9.58 2.70 9.95
CA GLN A 171 -10.81 2.73 9.14
C GLN A 171 -11.34 1.32 8.91
N TYR A 172 -10.47 0.35 8.62
CA TYR A 172 -10.82 -1.06 8.50
C TYR A 172 -11.45 -1.60 9.80
N MET A 173 -10.82 -1.33 10.96
CA MET A 173 -11.35 -1.75 12.25
C MET A 173 -12.71 -1.15 12.53
N VAL A 174 -12.93 0.15 12.27
CA VAL A 174 -14.26 0.77 12.42
C VAL A 174 -15.29 0.10 11.49
N GLY A 175 -14.88 -0.28 10.28
CA GLY A 175 -15.71 -1.08 9.37
C GLY A 175 -16.17 -2.40 9.99
N ASN A 176 -15.24 -3.15 10.60
CA ASN A 176 -15.55 -4.40 11.31
C ASN A 176 -16.55 -4.18 12.45
N PHE A 177 -16.36 -3.14 13.27
CA PHE A 177 -17.27 -2.81 14.36
C PHE A 177 -18.71 -2.63 13.86
N TYR A 178 -18.90 -1.88 12.77
CA TYR A 178 -20.24 -1.70 12.18
C TYR A 178 -20.77 -2.96 11.47
N GLN A 179 -19.92 -3.79 10.88
CA GLN A 179 -20.36 -5.03 10.24
C GLN A 179 -20.87 -6.07 11.26
N PHE A 180 -20.14 -6.24 12.37
CA PHE A 180 -20.44 -7.26 13.36
C PHE A 180 -21.31 -6.76 14.51
N GLY A 181 -21.42 -5.44 14.71
CA GLY A 181 -22.23 -4.84 15.76
C GLY A 181 -21.64 -5.01 17.16
N ASP A 182 -20.31 -5.11 17.25
CA ASP A 182 -19.63 -5.24 18.53
C ASP A 182 -19.70 -3.91 19.29
N SER A 183 -20.58 -3.80 20.29
CA SER A 183 -20.82 -2.55 21.05
C SER A 183 -21.34 -1.35 20.25
N CYS A 184 -21.85 -1.59 19.03
CA CYS A 184 -22.64 -0.63 18.27
C CYS A 184 -23.74 -1.35 17.47
N GLU A 185 -24.74 -0.62 16.98
CA GLU A 185 -25.75 -1.22 16.11
C GLU A 185 -25.13 -1.61 14.77
N LYS A 186 -25.41 -2.84 14.31
CA LYS A 186 -24.98 -3.32 13.00
C LYS A 186 -25.41 -2.34 11.91
N ASN A 187 -24.46 -1.92 11.09
CA ASN A 187 -24.71 -0.99 10.00
C ASN A 187 -23.77 -1.28 8.82
N TYR A 188 -24.22 -2.14 7.92
CA TYR A 188 -23.45 -2.54 6.75
C TYR A 188 -23.13 -1.36 5.81
N ALA A 189 -23.96 -0.31 5.79
CA ALA A 189 -23.73 0.87 4.95
C ALA A 189 -22.52 1.67 5.46
N LYS A 190 -22.45 1.88 6.78
CA LYS A 190 -21.29 2.47 7.44
C LYS A 190 -20.06 1.56 7.32
N ALA A 191 -20.22 0.24 7.45
CA ALA A 191 -19.12 -0.69 7.27
C ALA A 191 -18.49 -0.54 5.87
N ILE A 192 -19.32 -0.55 4.82
CA ILE A 192 -18.89 -0.30 3.44
C ILE A 192 -18.19 1.06 3.32
N GLU A 193 -18.76 2.14 3.85
CA GLU A 193 -18.15 3.47 3.79
C GLU A 193 -16.73 3.48 4.37
N PHE A 194 -16.54 2.84 5.53
CA PHE A 194 -15.23 2.76 6.18
C PHE A 194 -14.26 1.84 5.45
N TYR A 195 -14.72 0.70 4.93
CA TYR A 195 -13.88 -0.17 4.10
C TYR A 195 -13.46 0.50 2.80
N GLN A 196 -14.33 1.25 2.15
CA GLN A 196 -13.99 1.99 0.93
C GLN A 196 -12.87 3.01 1.20
N LYS A 197 -13.04 3.85 2.23
CA LYS A 197 -12.00 4.81 2.65
C LYS A 197 -10.69 4.11 3.02
N SER A 198 -10.79 2.99 3.73
CA SER A 198 -9.62 2.21 4.16
C SER A 198 -8.85 1.62 2.98
N HIS A 199 -9.56 1.07 1.98
CA HIS A 199 -8.99 0.54 0.74
C HIS A 199 -8.32 1.63 -0.09
N GLU A 200 -8.96 2.80 -0.23
CA GLU A 200 -8.37 3.97 -0.88
C GLU A 200 -7.05 4.38 -0.21
N ASN A 201 -7.05 4.41 1.13
CA ASN A 201 -5.88 4.75 1.95
C ASN A 201 -4.85 3.62 2.09
N GLY A 202 -5.06 2.46 1.46
CA GLY A 202 -4.03 1.42 1.33
C GLY A 202 -4.16 0.19 2.22
N ASN A 203 -5.29 -0.01 2.91
CA ASN A 203 -5.53 -1.28 3.59
C ASN A 203 -5.86 -2.38 2.56
N GLN A 204 -5.07 -3.45 2.58
CA GLN A 204 -5.17 -4.52 1.58
C GLN A 204 -6.43 -5.39 1.70
N TYR A 205 -7.02 -5.50 2.90
CA TYR A 205 -8.17 -6.37 3.17
C TYR A 205 -9.51 -5.68 2.96
N SER A 206 -9.54 -4.35 3.01
CA SER A 206 -10.79 -3.59 3.01
C SER A 206 -11.58 -3.71 1.72
N GLY A 207 -10.92 -3.73 0.55
CA GLY A 207 -11.58 -3.97 -0.73
C GLY A 207 -12.24 -5.34 -0.79
N ILE A 208 -11.66 -6.36 -0.14
CA ILE A 208 -12.22 -7.71 -0.09
C ILE A 208 -13.55 -7.69 0.67
N ASN A 209 -13.58 -7.05 1.85
CA ASN A 209 -14.77 -6.96 2.69
C ASN A 209 -15.86 -6.07 2.07
N ALA A 210 -15.49 -4.92 1.49
CA ALA A 210 -16.43 -4.08 0.76
C ALA A 210 -17.05 -4.87 -0.42
N GLY A 211 -16.23 -5.60 -1.17
CA GLY A 211 -16.68 -6.42 -2.28
C GLY A 211 -17.64 -7.54 -1.84
N ALA A 212 -17.34 -8.21 -0.72
CA ALA A 212 -18.21 -9.23 -0.16
C ALA A 212 -19.60 -8.66 0.23
N LEU A 213 -19.64 -7.51 0.89
CA LEU A 213 -20.91 -6.88 1.26
C LEU A 213 -21.74 -6.44 0.03
N TYR A 214 -21.08 -5.97 -1.03
CA TYR A 214 -21.76 -5.69 -2.30
C TYR A 214 -22.23 -6.96 -3.02
N TYR A 215 -21.49 -8.06 -2.92
CA TYR A 215 -21.83 -9.33 -3.55
C TYR A 215 -23.04 -9.99 -2.89
N GLU A 216 -23.07 -9.99 -1.55
CA GLU A 216 -24.16 -10.57 -0.77
C GLU A 216 -25.42 -9.69 -0.84
N GLY A 217 -25.27 -8.37 -0.67
CA GLY A 217 -26.38 -7.46 -0.42
C GLY A 217 -27.16 -7.83 0.86
N GLY A 218 -28.43 -7.42 0.94
CA GLY A 218 -29.26 -7.66 2.12
C GLY A 218 -28.98 -6.67 3.27
N TYR A 219 -29.77 -6.77 4.35
CA TYR A 219 -29.61 -5.94 5.57
C TYR A 219 -29.53 -4.42 5.32
N GLY A 220 -30.32 -3.93 4.37
CA GLY A 220 -30.33 -2.51 3.97
C GLY A 220 -29.34 -2.15 2.85
N ILE A 221 -28.54 -3.10 2.35
CA ILE A 221 -27.63 -2.93 1.22
C ILE A 221 -28.19 -3.60 -0.03
N LYS A 222 -28.16 -2.88 -1.15
CA LYS A 222 -28.51 -3.43 -2.46
C LYS A 222 -27.33 -4.22 -3.01
N LYS A 223 -27.55 -5.48 -3.38
CA LYS A 223 -26.57 -6.30 -4.10
C LYS A 223 -26.09 -5.56 -5.36
N ASN A 224 -24.77 -5.46 -5.53
CA ASN A 224 -24.11 -4.75 -6.63
C ASN A 224 -22.86 -5.53 -7.09
N LEU A 225 -23.06 -6.51 -7.96
CA LEU A 225 -21.99 -7.36 -8.49
C LEU A 225 -20.89 -6.56 -9.22
N PRO A 226 -21.18 -5.56 -10.08
CA PRO A 226 -20.12 -4.75 -10.69
C PRO A 226 -19.19 -4.08 -9.68
N LEU A 227 -19.72 -3.53 -8.58
CA LEU A 227 -18.87 -2.96 -7.53
C LEU A 227 -18.08 -4.02 -6.77
N ALA A 228 -18.69 -5.18 -6.48
CA ALA A 228 -17.99 -6.29 -5.84
C ALA A 228 -16.76 -6.74 -6.65
N ILE A 229 -16.97 -6.99 -7.95
CA ILE A 229 -15.93 -7.38 -8.89
C ILE A 229 -14.86 -6.30 -9.00
N LYS A 230 -15.27 -5.02 -9.08
CA LYS A 230 -14.31 -3.90 -9.12
C LYS A 230 -13.39 -3.91 -7.90
N PHE A 231 -13.93 -3.98 -6.69
CA PHE A 231 -13.11 -3.98 -5.47
C PHE A 231 -12.19 -5.20 -5.41
N TRP A 232 -12.67 -6.38 -5.78
CA TRP A 232 -11.82 -7.58 -5.80
C TRP A 232 -10.75 -7.51 -6.88
N GLN A 233 -11.04 -6.96 -8.05
CA GLN A 233 -10.05 -6.73 -9.11
C GLN A 233 -8.96 -5.77 -8.61
N GLU A 234 -9.34 -4.65 -8.00
CA GLU A 234 -8.39 -3.71 -7.42
C GLU A 234 -7.55 -4.35 -6.30
N SER A 235 -8.16 -5.15 -5.42
CA SER A 235 -7.43 -5.87 -4.37
C SER A 235 -6.47 -6.93 -4.92
N SER A 236 -6.86 -7.62 -6.00
CA SER A 236 -5.99 -8.54 -6.74
C SER A 236 -4.82 -7.79 -7.37
N ASP A 237 -5.09 -6.70 -8.08
CA ASP A 237 -4.08 -6.05 -8.92
C ASP A 237 -3.10 -5.22 -8.11
N ARG A 238 -3.62 -4.42 -7.17
CA ARG A 238 -2.83 -3.48 -6.34
C ARG A 238 -2.15 -4.16 -5.17
N PHE A 239 -2.84 -5.08 -4.49
CA PHE A 239 -2.38 -5.65 -3.23
C PHE A 239 -2.06 -7.15 -3.29
N LYS A 240 -2.25 -7.79 -4.45
CA LYS A 240 -1.96 -9.22 -4.66
C LYS A 240 -2.65 -10.13 -3.64
N GLN A 241 -3.89 -9.81 -3.29
CA GLN A 241 -4.63 -10.55 -2.25
C GLN A 241 -5.23 -11.86 -2.81
N PRO A 242 -4.84 -13.03 -2.26
CA PRO A 242 -5.32 -14.33 -2.76
C PRO A 242 -6.82 -14.53 -2.56
N GLU A 243 -7.43 -13.98 -1.50
CA GLU A 243 -8.88 -14.05 -1.28
C GLU A 243 -9.66 -13.24 -2.33
N ALA A 244 -9.12 -12.11 -2.79
CA ALA A 244 -9.73 -11.34 -3.86
C ALA A 244 -9.70 -12.13 -5.18
N MET A 245 -8.55 -12.73 -5.51
CA MET A 245 -8.39 -13.62 -6.67
C MET A 245 -9.31 -14.83 -6.60
N LYS A 246 -9.48 -15.42 -5.40
CA LYS A 246 -10.44 -16.51 -5.16
C LYS A 246 -11.86 -16.09 -5.48
N ASN A 247 -12.29 -14.91 -5.02
CA ASN A 247 -13.63 -14.41 -5.30
C ASN A 247 -13.82 -14.10 -6.80
N LEU A 248 -12.80 -13.56 -7.47
CA LEU A 248 -12.80 -13.37 -8.93
C LEU A 248 -12.93 -14.70 -9.67
N SER A 249 -12.20 -15.73 -9.25
CA SER A 249 -12.30 -17.08 -9.80
C SER A 249 -13.74 -17.62 -9.73
N ILE A 250 -14.39 -17.45 -8.58
CA ILE A 250 -15.79 -17.89 -8.39
C ILE A 250 -16.72 -17.15 -9.36
N VAL A 251 -16.65 -15.82 -9.46
CA VAL A 251 -17.58 -15.07 -10.33
C VAL A 251 -17.35 -15.34 -11.81
N TYR A 252 -16.11 -15.56 -12.26
CA TYR A 252 -15.83 -15.98 -13.63
C TYR A 252 -16.29 -17.41 -13.91
N TYR A 253 -16.19 -18.31 -12.92
CA TYR A 253 -16.66 -19.69 -13.08
C TYR A 253 -18.20 -19.77 -13.18
N LEU A 254 -18.89 -18.97 -12.37
CA LEU A 254 -20.35 -18.96 -12.31
C LEU A 254 -20.98 -18.03 -13.36
N GLY A 255 -20.26 -17.01 -13.83
CA GLY A 255 -20.82 -15.94 -14.67
C GLY A 255 -21.69 -14.96 -13.88
N GLU A 256 -21.40 -14.73 -12.60
CA GLU A 256 -22.19 -13.83 -11.75
C GLU A 256 -21.76 -12.38 -11.92
N GLY A 257 -22.56 -11.59 -12.65
CA GLY A 257 -22.30 -10.16 -12.86
C GLY A 257 -21.16 -9.86 -13.84
N ILE A 258 -20.57 -10.91 -14.42
CA ILE A 258 -19.58 -10.89 -15.49
C ILE A 258 -19.82 -12.10 -16.41
N GLU A 259 -19.37 -12.02 -17.66
CA GLU A 259 -19.44 -13.16 -18.58
C GLU A 259 -18.63 -14.34 -18.02
N LYS A 260 -19.22 -15.54 -18.11
CA LYS A 260 -18.58 -16.77 -17.64
C LYS A 260 -17.34 -17.06 -18.47
N ASP A 261 -16.21 -17.28 -17.80
CA ASP A 261 -14.93 -17.59 -18.42
C ASP A 261 -14.16 -18.59 -17.55
N ILE A 262 -14.15 -19.86 -17.96
CA ILE A 262 -13.51 -20.94 -17.19
C ILE A 262 -11.99 -20.79 -17.19
N HIS A 263 -11.38 -20.27 -18.27
CA HIS A 263 -9.94 -20.08 -18.35
C HIS A 263 -9.50 -18.99 -17.38
N LYS A 264 -10.15 -17.82 -17.39
CA LYS A 264 -9.88 -16.77 -16.39
C LYS A 264 -10.13 -17.25 -14.97
N ALA A 265 -11.21 -18.02 -14.76
CA ALA A 265 -11.47 -18.57 -13.44
C ALA A 265 -10.30 -19.44 -12.93
N LYS A 266 -9.76 -20.32 -13.79
CA LYS A 266 -8.58 -21.15 -13.46
C LYS A 266 -7.31 -20.33 -13.28
N GLU A 267 -7.14 -19.30 -14.10
CA GLU A 267 -6.00 -18.38 -14.00
C GLU A 267 -5.98 -17.69 -12.62
N TYR A 268 -7.09 -17.05 -12.22
CA TYR A 268 -7.21 -16.43 -10.91
C TYR A 268 -7.03 -17.42 -9.76
N LEU A 269 -7.59 -18.63 -9.87
CA LEU A 269 -7.40 -19.66 -8.84
C LEU A 269 -5.93 -20.09 -8.72
N SER A 270 -5.24 -20.23 -9.86
CA SER A 270 -3.83 -20.61 -9.89
C SER A 270 -2.94 -19.51 -9.30
N GLN A 271 -3.22 -18.25 -9.64
CA GLN A 271 -2.55 -17.09 -9.04
C GLN A 271 -2.76 -17.06 -7.52
N ALA A 272 -4.00 -17.24 -7.05
CA ALA A 272 -4.33 -17.27 -5.63
C ALA A 272 -3.54 -18.35 -4.86
N LEU A 273 -3.54 -19.59 -5.37
CA LEU A 273 -2.86 -20.73 -4.77
C LEU A 273 -1.32 -20.64 -4.86
N SER A 274 -0.79 -19.88 -5.82
CA SER A 274 0.64 -19.60 -5.90
C SER A 274 1.12 -18.70 -4.76
N ILE A 275 0.24 -17.82 -4.28
CA ILE A 275 0.52 -16.87 -3.19
C ILE A 275 0.22 -17.52 -1.84
N ASP A 276 -0.94 -18.16 -1.71
CA ASP A 276 -1.33 -18.95 -0.55
C ASP A 276 -1.72 -20.38 -0.95
N PRO A 277 -0.77 -21.33 -0.88
CA PRO A 277 -1.04 -22.73 -1.17
C PRO A 277 -2.05 -23.40 -0.22
N ASN A 278 -2.30 -22.80 0.95
CA ASN A 278 -3.23 -23.32 1.95
C ASN A 278 -4.60 -22.62 1.92
N LEU A 279 -4.86 -21.79 0.90
CA LEU A 279 -6.09 -21.04 0.77
C LEU A 279 -7.32 -21.96 0.79
N GLU A 280 -8.26 -21.68 1.70
CA GLU A 280 -9.48 -22.47 1.81
C GLU A 280 -10.36 -22.30 0.56
N LEU A 281 -10.58 -23.43 -0.14
CA LEU A 281 -11.38 -23.50 -1.35
C LEU A 281 -12.80 -23.96 -1.07
N SER A 282 -13.77 -23.26 -1.66
CA SER A 282 -15.15 -23.72 -1.66
C SER A 282 -15.32 -24.96 -2.56
N PRO A 283 -16.40 -25.76 -2.36
CA PRO A 283 -16.69 -26.91 -3.22
C PRO A 283 -16.77 -26.56 -4.72
N VAL A 284 -17.18 -25.32 -5.03
CA VAL A 284 -17.25 -24.78 -6.39
C VAL A 284 -15.84 -24.72 -7.01
N LEU A 285 -14.85 -24.24 -6.28
CA LEU A 285 -13.47 -24.14 -6.75
C LEU A 285 -12.77 -25.50 -6.79
N GLU A 286 -13.10 -26.42 -5.88
CA GLU A 286 -12.63 -27.81 -5.99
C GLU A 286 -13.22 -28.53 -7.22
N THR A 287 -14.43 -28.14 -7.65
CA THR A 287 -15.00 -28.61 -8.91
C THR A 287 -14.25 -28.02 -10.10
N LEU A 288 -13.99 -26.70 -10.08
CA LEU A 288 -13.20 -26.01 -11.10
C LEU A 288 -11.83 -26.66 -11.35
N LYS A 289 -11.13 -27.06 -10.29
CA LYS A 289 -9.83 -27.77 -10.37
C LYS A 289 -9.90 -29.10 -11.12
N LYS A 290 -11.04 -29.80 -11.04
CA LYS A 290 -11.24 -31.11 -11.67
C LYS A 290 -11.68 -31.03 -13.12
N ILE A 291 -12.15 -29.86 -13.57
CA ILE A 291 -12.51 -29.65 -14.97
C ILE A 291 -11.23 -29.76 -15.79
N LYS A 292 -11.11 -30.82 -16.59
CA LYS A 292 -10.09 -30.86 -17.64
C LYS A 292 -10.38 -29.72 -18.60
N GLU A 293 -9.36 -28.93 -18.95
CA GLU A 293 -9.54 -28.05 -20.10
C GLU A 293 -9.95 -28.95 -21.27
N PRO A 294 -10.95 -28.57 -22.08
CA PRO A 294 -11.02 -29.16 -23.40
C PRO A 294 -9.62 -28.94 -23.98
N GLU A 295 -8.96 -30.02 -24.39
CA GLU A 295 -7.81 -29.88 -25.28
C GLU A 295 -8.28 -28.89 -26.34
N GLU A 296 -7.56 -27.78 -26.51
CA GLU A 296 -7.82 -26.91 -27.65
C GLU A 296 -7.90 -27.85 -28.84
N GLU A 297 -9.09 -27.97 -29.46
CA GLU A 297 -9.22 -28.66 -30.72
C GLU A 297 -8.30 -27.89 -31.66
N THR A 298 -7.08 -28.41 -31.81
CA THR A 298 -6.14 -28.05 -32.85
C THR A 298 -6.71 -28.59 -34.16
N GLU A 299 -7.93 -28.20 -34.53
CA GLU A 299 -8.53 -28.46 -35.83
C GLU A 299 -8.31 -27.30 -36.80
N LYS A 300 -7.82 -26.14 -36.33
CA LYS A 300 -7.41 -25.04 -37.22
C LYS A 300 -6.19 -25.29 -38.11
N PRO A 301 -5.21 -26.19 -37.83
CA PRO A 301 -4.12 -26.43 -38.76
C PRO A 301 -4.56 -27.17 -40.03
N LYS A 302 -5.56 -28.06 -39.94
CA LYS A 302 -5.95 -28.94 -41.06
C LYS A 302 -6.83 -28.24 -42.09
N GLU A 303 -7.73 -27.34 -41.67
CA GLU A 303 -8.50 -26.53 -42.63
C GLU A 303 -7.65 -25.43 -43.28
N ILE A 304 -6.72 -24.81 -42.55
CA ILE A 304 -5.84 -23.78 -43.11
C ILE A 304 -4.86 -24.39 -44.13
N GLN A 305 -4.33 -25.59 -43.89
CA GLN A 305 -3.51 -26.32 -44.87
C GLN A 305 -4.33 -26.72 -46.12
N LYS A 306 -5.57 -27.20 -45.96
CA LYS A 306 -6.46 -27.49 -47.09
C LYS A 306 -6.76 -26.24 -47.92
N ILE A 307 -7.00 -25.10 -47.27
CA ILE A 307 -7.27 -23.83 -47.95
C ILE A 307 -6.00 -23.27 -48.64
N GLN A 308 -4.82 -23.52 -48.08
CA GLN A 308 -3.54 -23.14 -48.71
C GLN A 308 -3.20 -24.02 -49.93
N GLU A 309 -3.42 -25.34 -49.86
CA GLU A 309 -3.22 -26.25 -50.99
C GLU A 309 -4.19 -25.96 -52.16
N ILE A 310 -5.44 -25.59 -51.88
CA ILE A 310 -6.41 -25.19 -52.91
C ILE A 310 -5.99 -23.86 -53.59
N LYS A 311 -5.46 -22.90 -52.83
CA LYS A 311 -4.99 -21.61 -53.38
C LYS A 311 -3.71 -21.72 -54.22
N GLU A 312 -2.86 -22.70 -53.95
CA GLU A 312 -1.64 -22.94 -54.74
C GLU A 312 -1.90 -23.72 -56.03
N THR A 313 -2.95 -24.55 -56.08
CA THR A 313 -3.34 -25.31 -57.28
C THR A 313 -4.13 -24.49 -58.30
N GLU A 314 -4.79 -23.40 -57.89
CA GLU A 314 -5.57 -22.54 -58.79
C GLU A 314 -4.76 -21.38 -59.41
N LYS A 315 -3.70 -20.89 -58.74
CA LYS A 315 -2.85 -19.80 -59.24
C LYS A 315 -2.12 -20.02 -60.58
N PRO A 316 -1.75 -21.25 -61.01
CA PRO A 316 -1.03 -21.43 -62.27
C PRO A 316 -1.90 -21.31 -63.52
N LYS A 317 -3.24 -21.45 -63.42
CA LYS A 317 -4.11 -21.50 -64.62
C LYS A 317 -4.52 -20.12 -65.14
N GLU A 318 -4.78 -19.14 -64.26
CA GLU A 318 -5.21 -17.79 -64.69
C GLU A 318 -4.06 -16.92 -65.24
N ILE A 319 -2.79 -17.25 -64.92
CA ILE A 319 -1.64 -16.44 -65.36
C ILE A 319 -1.21 -16.77 -66.81
N GLN A 320 -1.58 -17.94 -67.34
CA GLN A 320 -1.32 -18.28 -68.75
C GLN A 320 -2.32 -17.65 -69.72
N GLU A 321 -3.60 -17.52 -69.35
CA GLU A 321 -4.61 -16.88 -70.22
C GLU A 321 -4.43 -15.36 -70.36
N ILE A 322 -3.88 -14.67 -69.35
CA ILE A 322 -3.70 -13.20 -69.40
C ILE A 322 -2.49 -12.78 -70.26
N LYS A 323 -1.53 -13.68 -70.52
CA LYS A 323 -0.36 -13.38 -71.37
C LYS A 323 -0.67 -13.42 -72.87
N GLU A 324 -1.63 -14.20 -73.33
CA GLU A 324 -2.00 -14.23 -74.76
C GLU A 324 -2.84 -13.02 -75.22
N ILE A 325 -3.55 -12.34 -74.32
CA ILE A 325 -4.44 -11.22 -74.69
C ILE A 325 -3.67 -9.88 -74.87
N LYS A 326 -2.47 -9.73 -74.30
CA LYS A 326 -1.72 -8.44 -74.33
C LYS A 326 -0.83 -8.21 -75.55
N GLU A 327 -0.63 -9.19 -76.43
CA GLU A 327 0.20 -9.01 -77.64
C GLU A 327 -0.54 -8.50 -78.89
N THR A 328 -1.87 -8.37 -78.86
CA THR A 328 -2.65 -7.97 -80.06
C THR A 328 -3.11 -6.51 -80.10
N GLN A 329 -2.77 -5.64 -79.13
CA GLN A 329 -3.21 -4.24 -79.17
C GLN A 329 -2.15 -3.21 -78.78
N LYS A 330 -1.62 -2.52 -79.80
CA LYS A 330 -0.99 -1.18 -79.73
C LYS A 330 -1.29 -0.43 -81.06
N PRO A 331 -1.22 0.91 -81.13
CA PRO A 331 -2.22 1.88 -80.67
C PRO A 331 -2.71 2.80 -81.82
N LYS A 332 -3.77 3.61 -81.62
CA LYS A 332 -4.03 4.82 -82.42
C LYS A 332 -4.18 6.05 -81.53
N GLU A 333 -3.29 7.00 -81.78
CA GLU A 333 -3.28 8.37 -81.25
C GLU A 333 -4.48 9.18 -81.73
N THR A 334 -4.91 10.17 -80.94
CA THR A 334 -5.38 11.45 -81.49
C THR A 334 -5.22 12.58 -80.47
N LYS A 335 -5.05 13.78 -81.04
CA LYS A 335 -4.54 15.03 -80.48
C LYS A 335 -5.61 15.81 -79.69
N GLU A 336 -5.17 16.58 -78.70
CA GLU A 336 -5.69 17.88 -78.20
C GLU A 336 -5.18 18.08 -76.74
N THR A 337 -4.60 19.18 -76.25
CA THR A 337 -4.35 20.53 -76.78
C THR A 337 -3.24 21.18 -75.92
N GLN A 338 -2.41 22.00 -76.56
CA GLN A 338 -1.40 22.88 -75.97
C GLN A 338 -2.02 24.01 -75.12
N LYS A 339 -1.30 24.42 -74.07
CA LYS A 339 -1.29 25.69 -73.28
C LYS A 339 -1.29 25.31 -71.79
N SER A 340 -0.23 25.50 -71.01
CA SER A 340 0.61 26.69 -70.91
C SER A 340 1.92 26.33 -70.16
N LYS A 341 3.04 26.64 -70.79
CA LYS A 341 4.35 26.86 -70.15
C LYS A 341 4.75 28.27 -70.53
N GLU A 342 4.63 29.18 -69.58
CA GLU A 342 5.24 30.51 -69.47
C GLU A 342 4.44 31.18 -68.34
N ILE A 343 4.99 31.37 -67.15
CA ILE A 343 5.80 32.55 -66.85
C ILE A 343 6.80 32.19 -65.75
N LYS A 344 8.08 32.46 -66.04
CA LYS A 344 9.18 32.51 -65.08
C LYS A 344 9.06 33.74 -64.19
N GLU A 345 9.29 33.51 -62.91
CA GLU A 345 9.87 34.40 -61.91
C GLU A 345 10.50 35.71 -62.44
N ILE A 346 9.92 36.86 -62.07
CA ILE A 346 10.69 38.08 -61.80
C ILE A 346 10.19 38.67 -60.47
N LYS A 347 11.06 38.55 -59.47
CA LYS A 347 11.19 39.47 -58.34
C LYS A 347 11.17 40.92 -58.84
N ARG A 348 10.15 41.70 -58.46
CA ARG A 348 10.23 43.14 -58.15
C ARG A 348 8.87 43.66 -57.69
N ASN A 349 8.61 43.55 -56.39
CA ASN A 349 8.48 44.67 -55.45
C ASN A 349 8.16 44.15 -54.06
#